data_AF-A0A3E4QPI8-F1
#
_entry.id   AF-A0A3E4QPI8-F1
#
_cell.length_a   1.000
_cell.length_b   1.000
_cell.length_c   1.000
_cell.angle_alpha   90.00
_cell.angle_beta   90.00
_cell.angle_gamma   90.00
#
_symmetry.space_group_name_H-M   'P 1'
#
loop_
_entity.id
_entity.type
_entity.pdbx_description
1 polymer ?
#
loop_
_entity_poly.entity_id
_entity_poly.type
_entity_poly.pdbx_seq_one_letter_code
_entity_poly.pdbx_strand_id
1 'polypeptide(L)'
;MAEVDQLCCELELTPKVKMMEFIALPQVCAMGVVECLRQLGLGEQVGIGWPADLVARREHPAVPGGAKPREAMSADTSSFDFDLLMGKVGVHAHAGENGPAASVTMTVDMPVLAGAAARCGVALPAREELRRALAAAVEAKVGQWAQMLATRPSPGPMAPVLSDYFDMVPLLGHQVAALSPNGLPMAIGAFSGLDIWGRACVTAADGSEKELPCEAVIIRAV
;
A
#
# COMPACT_ATOMS: atom_id res chain seq x y z
N MET A 1 -12.91 25.62 -7.13
CA MET A 1 -12.13 24.40 -6.89
C MET A 1 -11.89 24.34 -5.40
N ALA A 2 -12.44 23.35 -4.69
CA ALA A 2 -12.07 23.14 -3.29
C ALA A 2 -10.57 22.82 -3.25
N GLU A 3 -9.83 23.54 -2.41
CA GLU A 3 -8.42 23.26 -2.17
C GLU A 3 -8.31 21.84 -1.62
N VAL A 4 -7.56 20.98 -2.31
CA VAL A 4 -7.33 19.61 -1.86
C VAL A 4 -6.38 19.71 -0.67
N ASP A 5 -6.88 19.52 0.56
CA ASP A 5 -6.04 19.54 1.76
C ASP A 5 -5.20 18.26 1.82
N GLN A 6 -4.01 18.34 1.22
CA GLN A 6 -3.12 17.21 1.02
C GLN A 6 -1.77 17.46 1.69
N LEU A 7 -1.33 16.57 2.57
CA LEU A 7 0.02 16.56 3.10
C LEU A 7 0.97 15.93 2.06
N CYS A 8 2.04 16.65 1.73
CA CYS A 8 3.06 16.21 0.78
C CYS A 8 4.42 16.06 1.47
N CYS A 9 5.14 14.99 1.12
CA CYS A 9 6.53 14.79 1.48
C CYS A 9 7.34 14.46 0.23
N GLU A 10 8.54 15.03 0.16
CA GLU A 10 9.55 14.68 -0.85
C GLU A 10 10.81 14.24 -0.11
N LEU A 11 11.42 13.14 -0.57
CA LEU A 11 12.59 12.52 0.02
C LEU A 11 13.57 12.15 -1.08
N GLU A 12 14.86 12.27 -0.78
CA GLU A 12 15.92 11.75 -1.64
C GLU A 12 16.61 10.60 -0.91
N LEU A 13 16.51 9.39 -1.46
CA LEU A 13 17.02 8.18 -0.84
C LEU A 13 18.22 7.67 -1.61
N THR A 14 19.22 7.13 -0.90
CA THR A 14 20.35 6.40 -1.50
C THR A 14 20.45 4.97 -0.96
N PRO A 15 19.45 4.11 -1.24
CA PRO A 15 19.41 2.75 -0.71
C PRO A 15 20.66 1.96 -1.12
N LYS A 16 21.31 1.29 -0.17
CA LYS A 16 22.55 0.52 -0.41
C LYS A 16 22.24 -0.87 -0.97
N VAL A 17 21.57 -0.90 -2.11
CA VAL A 17 21.15 -2.10 -2.84
C VAL A 17 21.49 -1.98 -4.32
N LYS A 18 21.43 -3.10 -5.05
CA LYS A 18 21.64 -3.09 -6.50
C LYS A 18 20.45 -2.41 -7.19
N MET A 19 20.68 -1.80 -8.35
CA MET A 19 19.62 -1.10 -9.11
C MET A 19 18.40 -1.99 -9.39
N MET A 20 18.60 -3.28 -9.66
CA MET A 20 17.49 -4.23 -9.88
C MET A 20 16.53 -4.35 -8.69
N GLU A 21 16.98 -4.06 -7.47
CA GLU A 21 16.15 -4.16 -6.27
C GLU A 21 15.18 -2.96 -6.15
N PHE A 22 15.43 -1.87 -6.88
CA PHE A 22 14.63 -0.64 -6.79
C PHE A 22 13.17 -0.84 -7.22
N ILE A 23 12.87 -1.92 -7.94
CA ILE A 23 11.50 -2.29 -8.31
C ILE A 23 10.57 -2.48 -7.10
N ALA A 24 11.10 -2.79 -5.92
CA ALA A 24 10.31 -2.91 -4.68
C ALA A 24 10.22 -1.61 -3.87
N LEU A 25 10.94 -0.54 -4.24
CA LEU A 25 10.96 0.68 -3.45
C LEU A 25 9.57 1.31 -3.23
N PRO A 26 8.66 1.37 -4.23
CA PRO A 26 7.32 1.89 -3.99
C PRO A 26 6.60 1.16 -2.86
N GLN A 27 6.63 -0.18 -2.87
CA GLN A 27 6.03 -1.04 -1.87
C GLN A 27 6.68 -0.81 -0.50
N VAL A 28 8.01 -0.84 -0.43
CA VAL A 28 8.78 -0.66 0.81
C VAL A 28 8.54 0.73 1.42
N CYS A 29 8.46 1.76 0.59
CA CYS A 29 8.12 3.12 1.04
C CYS A 29 6.69 3.16 1.60
N ALA A 30 5.71 2.59 0.89
CA ALA A 30 4.32 2.51 1.36
C ALA A 30 4.20 1.74 2.68
N MET A 31 4.99 0.67 2.88
CA MET A 31 5.06 -0.03 4.17
C MET A 31 5.50 0.90 5.30
N GLY A 32 6.56 1.69 5.09
CA GLY A 32 7.03 2.64 6.12
C GLY A 32 5.96 3.65 6.52
N VAL A 33 5.17 4.13 5.55
CA VAL A 33 4.03 5.01 5.80
C VAL A 33 2.94 4.30 6.62
N VAL A 34 2.50 3.13 6.17
CA VAL A 34 1.41 2.39 6.82
C VAL A 34 1.81 1.91 8.20
N GLU A 35 3.04 1.45 8.41
CA GLU A 35 3.58 1.11 9.72
C GLU A 35 3.55 2.30 10.68
N CYS A 36 3.99 3.49 10.21
CA CYS A 36 3.94 4.72 11.01
C CYS A 36 2.51 5.06 11.42
N LEU A 37 1.57 5.03 10.47
CA LEU A 37 0.15 5.31 10.76
C LEU A 37 -0.46 4.27 11.70
N ARG A 38 -0.11 2.99 11.56
CA ARG A 38 -0.52 1.92 12.48
C ARG A 38 0.03 2.15 13.88
N GLN A 39 1.28 2.58 14.02
CA GLN A 39 1.90 2.95 15.31
C GLN A 39 1.25 4.17 15.97
N LEU A 40 0.70 5.11 15.17
CA LEU A 40 -0.12 6.21 15.67
C LEU A 40 -1.52 5.75 16.15
N GLY A 41 -1.86 4.47 16.01
CA GLY A 41 -3.11 3.90 16.48
C GLY A 41 -4.18 3.73 15.41
N LEU A 42 -3.86 3.97 14.13
CA LEU A 42 -4.84 3.79 13.04
C LEU A 42 -5.04 2.32 12.67
N GLY A 43 -4.20 1.39 13.16
CA GLY A 43 -4.40 -0.06 13.06
C GLY A 43 -4.92 -0.54 11.70
N GLU A 44 -6.03 -1.29 11.74
CA GLU A 44 -6.68 -1.81 10.53
C GLU A 44 -7.53 -0.77 9.78
N GLN A 45 -7.42 0.52 10.04
CA GLN A 45 -8.13 1.54 9.24
C GLN A 45 -7.37 1.94 8.00
N VAL A 46 -6.08 1.60 7.90
CA VAL A 46 -5.19 1.98 6.81
C VAL A 46 -4.45 0.77 6.27
N GLY A 47 -4.15 0.82 4.98
CA GLY A 47 -3.43 -0.23 4.28
C GLY A 47 -2.84 0.26 2.96
N ILE A 48 -2.33 -0.69 2.20
CA ILE A 48 -1.71 -0.48 0.90
C ILE A 48 -2.68 -0.95 -0.18
N GLY A 49 -3.13 -0.02 -1.02
CA GLY A 49 -3.68 -0.33 -2.33
C GLY A 49 -2.52 -0.71 -3.24
N TRP A 50 -2.47 -1.97 -3.66
CA TRP A 50 -1.34 -2.44 -4.46
C TRP A 50 -1.14 -1.56 -5.72
N PRO A 51 0.11 -1.17 -6.06
CA PRO A 51 1.35 -1.55 -5.39
C PRO A 51 1.77 -0.67 -4.20
N ALA A 52 1.38 0.60 -4.19
CA ALA A 52 1.91 1.59 -3.25
C ALA A 52 0.96 2.77 -3.01
N ASP A 53 -0.30 2.64 -3.44
CA ASP A 53 -1.33 3.58 -3.06
C ASP A 53 -1.63 3.40 -1.57
N LEU A 54 -1.94 4.49 -0.88
CA LEU A 54 -2.39 4.46 0.49
C LEU A 54 -3.91 4.43 0.49
N VAL A 55 -4.48 3.46 1.18
CA VAL A 55 -5.94 3.32 1.28
C VAL A 55 -6.39 3.36 2.73
N ALA A 56 -7.59 3.91 2.93
CA ALA A 56 -8.29 3.87 4.20
C ALA A 56 -9.58 3.04 4.08
N ARG A 57 -10.05 2.50 5.20
CA ARG A 57 -11.42 1.98 5.30
C ARG A 57 -12.42 3.10 5.03
N ARG A 58 -13.47 2.79 4.29
CA ARG A 58 -14.66 3.63 4.09
C ARG A 58 -15.47 3.66 5.37
N GLU A 59 -16.25 4.71 5.53
CA GLU A 59 -17.25 4.77 6.58
C GLU A 59 -18.45 3.93 6.13
N HIS A 60 -18.77 2.87 6.86
CA HIS A 60 -20.07 2.21 6.71
C HIS A 60 -21.13 3.04 7.45
N PRO A 61 -22.26 3.40 6.80
CA PRO A 61 -23.40 3.92 7.54
C PRO A 61 -23.83 2.86 8.54
N ALA A 62 -23.92 3.23 9.82
CA ALA A 62 -24.46 2.35 10.85
C ALA A 62 -25.87 1.92 10.45
N VAL A 63 -26.08 0.64 10.16
CA VAL A 63 -27.42 0.10 9.91
C VAL A 63 -28.20 0.16 11.23
N PRO A 64 -29.28 0.93 11.35
CA PRO A 64 -30.07 0.96 12.57
C PRO A 64 -30.74 -0.42 12.75
N GLY A 65 -30.49 -1.10 13.88
CA GLY A 65 -31.12 -2.39 14.21
C GLY A 65 -30.24 -3.64 14.12
N GLY A 66 -28.91 -3.47 14.07
CA GLY A 66 -27.85 -4.48 14.01
C GLY A 66 -28.20 -5.94 14.36
N ALA A 67 -28.22 -6.78 13.32
CA ALA A 67 -27.66 -8.12 13.41
C ALA A 67 -26.23 -8.03 12.84
N LYS A 68 -25.21 -8.31 13.66
CA LYS A 68 -23.87 -8.59 13.12
C LYS A 68 -23.99 -9.82 12.21
N PRO A 69 -23.52 -9.78 10.95
CA PRO A 69 -23.45 -10.99 10.15
C PRO A 69 -22.59 -11.99 10.92
N ARG A 70 -23.22 -13.10 11.29
CA ARG A 70 -22.56 -14.26 11.87
C ARG A 70 -21.49 -14.70 10.87
N GLU A 71 -20.27 -14.89 11.37
CA GLU A 71 -19.10 -15.42 10.67
C GLU A 71 -19.53 -16.32 9.51
N ALA A 72 -19.51 -15.75 8.31
CA ALA A 72 -19.71 -16.48 7.07
C ALA A 72 -18.40 -16.34 6.31
N MET A 73 -17.69 -17.46 6.17
CA MET A 73 -16.85 -17.68 5.00
C MET A 73 -17.75 -17.52 3.77
N SER A 74 -17.92 -16.28 3.30
CA SER A 74 -18.73 -15.96 2.13
C SER A 74 -18.02 -14.82 1.40
N ALA A 75 -17.75 -15.08 0.12
CA ALA A 75 -17.18 -14.15 -0.84
C ALA A 75 -18.19 -13.04 -1.22
N ASP A 76 -18.74 -12.35 -0.22
CA ASP A 76 -19.58 -11.17 -0.40
C ASP A 76 -18.71 -9.92 -0.42
N THR A 77 -18.27 -9.52 -1.61
CA THR A 77 -17.51 -8.29 -1.84
C THR A 77 -18.31 -7.01 -1.62
N SER A 78 -19.62 -7.09 -1.37
CA SER A 78 -20.46 -5.96 -0.93
C SER A 78 -20.12 -5.43 0.47
N SER A 79 -19.23 -6.12 1.22
CA SER A 79 -18.75 -5.73 2.55
C SER A 79 -17.31 -5.20 2.58
N PHE A 80 -16.66 -5.04 1.42
CA PHE A 80 -15.27 -4.64 1.40
C PHE A 80 -15.09 -3.13 1.56
N ASP A 81 -14.80 -2.72 2.79
CA ASP A 81 -14.64 -1.30 3.15
C ASP A 81 -13.34 -0.66 2.68
N PHE A 82 -12.40 -1.41 2.11
CA PHE A 82 -11.02 -0.98 1.97
C PHE A 82 -10.65 -0.52 0.56
N ASP A 83 -11.16 0.63 0.11
CA ASP A 83 -10.74 1.19 -1.19
C ASP A 83 -10.99 2.71 -1.27
N LEU A 84 -10.91 3.41 -0.13
CA LEU A 84 -10.86 4.87 -0.17
C LEU A 84 -9.42 5.30 -0.39
N LEU A 85 -9.12 5.84 -1.58
CA LEU A 85 -7.79 6.40 -1.87
C LEU A 85 -7.50 7.51 -0.86
N MET A 86 -6.51 7.28 -0.02
CA MET A 86 -6.01 8.22 0.98
C MET A 86 -4.76 8.92 0.48
N GLY A 87 -4.01 8.34 -0.46
CA GLY A 87 -2.75 8.92 -0.86
C GLY A 87 -1.97 8.05 -1.83
N LYS A 88 -0.79 8.53 -2.22
CA LYS A 88 0.09 7.83 -3.16
C LYS A 88 1.54 7.96 -2.76
N VAL A 89 2.30 6.91 -3.01
CA VAL A 89 3.76 6.92 -2.94
C VAL A 89 4.31 6.73 -4.36
N GLY A 90 4.97 7.75 -4.88
CA GLY A 90 5.70 7.73 -6.14
C GLY A 90 7.20 7.59 -5.90
N VAL A 91 7.88 6.81 -6.73
CA VAL A 91 9.34 6.64 -6.66
C VAL A 91 9.93 6.82 -8.05
N HIS A 92 10.96 7.64 -8.15
CA HIS A 92 11.74 7.83 -9.36
C HIS A 92 13.21 7.46 -9.11
N ALA A 93 13.59 6.27 -9.57
CA ALA A 93 14.96 5.79 -9.52
C ALA A 93 15.83 6.53 -10.54
N HIS A 94 17.02 6.93 -10.12
CA HIS A 94 17.99 7.62 -10.97
C HIS A 94 19.44 7.33 -10.53
N ALA A 95 20.40 7.75 -11.34
CA ALA A 95 21.81 7.70 -10.97
C ALA A 95 22.16 8.93 -10.12
N GLY A 96 22.77 8.73 -8.95
CA GLY A 96 23.31 9.79 -8.11
C GLY A 96 24.84 9.76 -8.05
N GLU A 97 25.44 10.79 -7.45
CA GLU A 97 26.90 10.91 -7.32
C GLU A 97 27.55 9.73 -6.59
N ASN A 98 26.83 9.12 -5.63
CA ASN A 98 27.30 8.04 -4.78
C ASN A 98 26.69 6.67 -5.14
N GLY A 99 26.19 6.52 -6.37
CA GLY A 99 25.52 5.32 -6.86
C GLY A 99 24.01 5.50 -7.06
N PRO A 100 23.24 4.40 -7.19
CA PRO A 100 21.80 4.44 -7.37
C PRO A 100 21.08 5.26 -6.28
N ALA A 101 20.17 6.12 -6.71
CA ALA A 101 19.39 7.02 -5.86
C ALA A 101 17.91 7.02 -6.28
N ALA A 102 17.04 7.50 -5.42
CA ALA A 102 15.61 7.54 -5.68
C ALA A 102 14.96 8.76 -5.04
N SER A 103 14.26 9.55 -5.87
CA SER A 103 13.38 10.61 -5.39
C SER A 103 12.02 9.99 -5.08
N VAL A 104 11.55 10.15 -3.84
CA VAL A 104 10.26 9.64 -3.38
C VAL A 104 9.33 10.80 -3.13
N THR A 105 8.14 10.73 -3.72
CA THR A 105 7.04 11.65 -3.44
C THR A 105 5.94 10.88 -2.71
N MET A 106 5.47 11.44 -1.61
CA MET A 106 4.33 10.89 -0.88
C MET A 106 3.28 11.97 -0.72
N THR A 107 2.04 11.59 -0.95
CA THR A 107 0.88 12.44 -0.71
C THR A 107 -0.14 11.75 0.15
N VAL A 108 -0.79 12.50 1.03
CA VAL A 108 -1.85 12.01 1.93
C VAL A 108 -2.99 13.03 1.98
N ASP A 109 -4.19 12.62 1.65
CA ASP A 109 -5.44 13.36 1.81
C ASP A 109 -5.76 13.46 3.31
N MET A 110 -5.64 14.68 3.85
CA MET A 110 -5.82 14.92 5.29
C MET A 110 -7.25 14.70 5.76
N PRO A 111 -8.31 15.11 5.02
CA PRO A 111 -9.68 14.74 5.35
C PRO A 111 -9.89 13.22 5.49
N VAL A 112 -9.39 12.42 4.55
CA VAL A 112 -9.51 10.95 4.61
C VAL A 112 -8.77 10.39 5.82
N LEU A 113 -7.54 10.84 6.06
CA LEU A 113 -6.73 10.43 7.21
C LEU A 113 -7.40 10.82 8.54
N ALA A 114 -7.93 12.04 8.64
CA ALA A 114 -8.64 12.52 9.82
C ALA A 114 -9.90 11.70 10.10
N GLY A 115 -10.65 11.31 9.06
CA GLY A 115 -11.78 10.40 9.20
C GLY A 115 -11.37 9.03 9.75
N ALA A 116 -10.25 8.47 9.26
CA ALA A 116 -9.70 7.22 9.79
C ALA A 116 -9.28 7.34 11.26
N ALA A 117 -8.60 8.43 11.62
CA ALA A 117 -8.17 8.70 12.99
C ALA A 117 -9.35 8.89 13.95
N ALA A 118 -10.38 9.64 13.54
CA ALA A 118 -11.60 9.86 14.32
C ALA A 118 -12.31 8.55 14.65
N ARG A 119 -12.40 7.61 13.70
CA ARG A 119 -12.98 6.27 13.94
C ARG A 119 -12.20 5.44 14.96
N CYS A 120 -10.91 5.72 15.14
CA CYS A 120 -10.06 5.10 16.16
C CYS A 120 -9.98 5.90 17.47
N GLY A 121 -10.58 7.09 17.54
CA GLY A 121 -10.38 8.01 18.67
C GLY A 121 -8.93 8.52 18.80
N VAL A 122 -8.18 8.51 17.69
CA VAL A 122 -6.78 8.96 17.63
C VAL A 122 -6.74 10.45 17.31
N ALA A 123 -6.01 11.20 18.12
CA ALA A 123 -5.63 12.57 17.78
C ALA A 123 -4.39 12.54 16.87
N LEU A 124 -4.52 13.07 15.65
CA LEU A 124 -3.37 13.17 14.75
C LEU A 124 -2.38 14.24 15.27
N PRO A 125 -1.06 14.02 15.11
CA PRO A 125 -0.06 15.05 15.39
C PRO A 125 -0.27 16.30 14.52
N ALA A 126 0.40 17.39 14.90
CA ALA A 126 0.44 18.57 14.05
C ALA A 126 1.02 18.22 12.68
N ARG A 127 0.52 18.89 11.62
CA ARG A 127 0.83 18.56 10.23
C ARG A 127 2.32 18.41 9.93
N GLU A 128 3.15 19.31 10.44
CA GLU A 128 4.60 19.28 10.24
C GLU A 128 5.31 18.16 11.02
N GLU A 129 4.77 17.79 12.18
CA GLU A 129 5.25 16.65 12.95
C GLU A 129 4.90 15.34 12.25
N LEU A 130 3.66 15.21 11.78
CA LEU A 130 3.21 14.07 10.97
C LEU A 130 4.07 13.94 9.70
N ARG A 131 4.31 15.04 8.99
CA ARG A 131 5.16 15.07 7.79
C ARG A 131 6.56 14.50 8.06
N ARG A 132 7.21 14.95 9.15
CA ARG A 132 8.53 14.47 9.57
C ARG A 132 8.52 13.02 10.03
N ALA A 133 7.47 12.59 10.75
CA ALA A 133 7.33 11.21 11.21
C ALA A 133 7.19 10.24 10.02
N LEU A 134 6.35 10.58 9.04
CA LEU A 134 6.18 9.76 7.83
C LEU A 134 7.47 9.69 6.99
N ALA A 135 8.16 10.83 6.81
CA ALA A 135 9.45 10.90 6.16
C ALA A 135 10.49 9.98 6.81
N ALA A 136 10.66 10.09 8.13
CA ALA A 136 11.60 9.27 8.88
C ALA A 136 11.23 7.79 8.85
N ALA A 137 9.94 7.44 8.85
CA ALA A 137 9.49 6.07 8.76
C ALA A 137 9.79 5.42 7.40
N VAL A 138 9.63 6.18 6.31
CA VAL A 138 10.03 5.73 4.96
C VAL A 138 11.53 5.46 4.91
N GLU A 139 12.35 6.42 5.35
CA GLU A 139 13.81 6.25 5.40
C GLU A 139 14.23 5.03 6.23
N ALA A 140 13.64 4.87 7.42
CA ALA A 140 13.93 3.76 8.30
C ALA A 140 13.54 2.42 7.68
N LYS A 141 12.35 2.32 7.07
CA LYS A 141 11.87 1.08 6.43
C LYS A 141 12.76 0.68 5.24
N VAL A 142 13.14 1.65 4.41
CA VAL A 142 14.07 1.41 3.28
C VAL A 142 15.44 0.99 3.78
N GLY A 143 15.96 1.62 4.85
CA GLY A 143 17.22 1.22 5.48
C GLY A 143 17.19 -0.21 6.01
N GLN A 144 16.11 -0.60 6.70
CA GLN A 144 15.93 -1.97 7.20
C GLN A 144 15.85 -2.99 6.05
N TRP A 145 15.07 -2.70 5.02
CA TRP A 145 14.96 -3.55 3.83
C TRP A 145 16.32 -3.74 3.13
N ALA A 146 17.07 -2.65 2.93
CA ALA A 146 18.41 -2.71 2.35
C ALA A 146 19.36 -3.56 3.20
N GLN A 147 19.31 -3.42 4.53
CA GLN A 147 20.11 -4.23 5.46
C GLN A 147 19.74 -5.72 5.38
N MET A 148 18.46 -6.06 5.24
CA MET A 148 18.02 -7.45 5.05
C MET A 148 18.56 -8.04 3.76
N LEU A 149 18.56 -7.29 2.66
CA LEU A 149 19.14 -7.74 1.38
C LEU A 149 20.67 -7.88 1.45
N ALA A 150 21.35 -7.05 2.25
CA ALA A 150 22.80 -7.12 2.39
C ALA A 150 23.29 -8.31 3.24
N THR A 151 22.47 -8.79 4.18
CA THR A 151 22.88 -9.77 5.19
C THR A 151 22.55 -11.22 4.83
N ARG A 152 21.64 -11.45 3.88
CA ARG A 152 21.25 -12.80 3.43
C ARG A 152 21.00 -12.83 1.92
N PRO A 153 21.35 -13.94 1.24
CA PRO A 153 20.88 -14.16 -0.12
C PRO A 153 19.36 -14.06 -0.18
N SER A 154 18.86 -13.28 -1.14
CA SER A 154 17.44 -13.11 -1.37
C SER A 154 17.09 -13.54 -2.79
N PRO A 155 16.02 -14.32 -3.00
CA PRO A 155 15.60 -14.72 -4.35
C PRO A 155 15.01 -13.55 -5.15
N GLY A 156 14.64 -12.45 -4.49
CA GLY A 156 14.15 -11.23 -5.12
C GLY A 156 13.99 -10.08 -4.13
N PRO A 157 13.68 -8.87 -4.61
CA PRO A 157 13.63 -7.66 -3.81
C PRO A 157 12.54 -7.67 -2.75
N MET A 158 11.37 -8.25 -3.02
CA MET A 158 10.26 -8.29 -2.08
C MET A 158 10.38 -9.43 -1.08
N ALA A 159 11.06 -10.53 -1.44
CA ALA A 159 11.16 -11.73 -0.61
C ALA A 159 11.47 -11.48 0.89
N PRO A 160 12.36 -10.54 1.29
CA PRO A 160 12.62 -10.31 2.71
C PRO A 160 11.45 -9.71 3.49
N VAL A 161 10.54 -9.00 2.81
CA VAL A 161 9.45 -8.21 3.41
C VAL A 161 8.07 -8.64 2.91
N LEU A 162 8.00 -9.70 2.10
CA LEU A 162 6.81 -10.10 1.37
C LEU A 162 5.64 -10.46 2.29
N SER A 163 5.92 -11.19 3.38
CA SER A 163 4.91 -11.56 4.38
C SER A 163 4.31 -10.32 5.05
N ASP A 164 5.15 -9.41 5.53
CA ASP A 164 4.70 -8.17 6.18
C ASP A 164 3.90 -7.29 5.20
N TYR A 165 4.29 -7.28 3.92
CA TYR A 165 3.58 -6.56 2.88
C TYR A 165 2.20 -7.17 2.62
N PHE A 166 2.06 -8.49 2.62
CA PHE A 166 0.76 -9.16 2.52
C PHE A 166 -0.22 -8.70 3.60
N ASP A 167 0.24 -8.61 4.85
CA ASP A 167 -0.57 -8.15 6.00
C ASP A 167 -0.97 -6.66 5.92
N MET A 168 -0.39 -5.93 4.97
CA MET A 168 -0.69 -4.53 4.71
C MET A 168 -1.57 -4.30 3.50
N VAL A 169 -1.80 -5.30 2.65
CA VAL A 169 -2.62 -5.19 1.43
C VAL A 169 -4.03 -5.73 1.71
N PRO A 170 -5.04 -4.86 1.96
CA PRO A 170 -6.34 -5.33 2.43
C PRO A 170 -7.08 -6.18 1.39
N LEU A 171 -6.87 -5.90 0.09
CA LEU A 171 -7.52 -6.60 -1.02
C LEU A 171 -6.99 -8.02 -1.24
N LEU A 172 -5.91 -8.41 -0.57
CA LEU A 172 -5.37 -9.76 -0.71
C LEU A 172 -6.39 -10.80 -0.23
N GLY A 173 -6.53 -11.90 -0.97
CA GLY A 173 -7.53 -12.95 -0.73
C GLY A 173 -8.96 -12.61 -1.18
N HIS A 174 -9.23 -11.39 -1.63
CA HIS A 174 -10.57 -10.96 -2.04
C HIS A 174 -10.77 -11.05 -3.56
N GLN A 175 -12.03 -11.05 -4.00
CA GLN A 175 -12.34 -10.93 -5.43
C GLN A 175 -12.04 -9.51 -5.91
N VAL A 176 -11.30 -9.43 -7.01
CA VAL A 176 -10.81 -8.19 -7.59
C VAL A 176 -10.92 -8.19 -9.11
N ALA A 177 -10.89 -6.99 -9.67
CA ALA A 177 -10.63 -6.75 -11.07
C ALA A 177 -9.28 -6.06 -11.19
N ALA A 178 -8.39 -6.64 -11.99
CA ALA A 178 -7.20 -5.97 -12.45
C ALA A 178 -7.54 -5.19 -13.72
N LEU A 179 -7.47 -3.87 -13.63
CA LEU A 179 -7.86 -2.96 -14.69
C LEU A 179 -6.61 -2.35 -15.33
N SER A 180 -6.56 -2.31 -16.66
CA SER A 180 -5.55 -1.52 -17.39
C SER A 180 -5.64 -0.03 -17.04
N PRO A 181 -4.65 0.80 -17.42
CA PRO A 181 -4.73 2.25 -17.21
C PRO A 181 -5.96 2.90 -17.85
N ASN A 182 -6.52 2.29 -18.89
CA ASN A 182 -7.74 2.74 -19.57
C ASN A 182 -9.03 2.22 -18.91
N GLY A 183 -8.94 1.55 -17.76
CA GLY A 183 -10.08 1.00 -17.03
C GLY A 183 -10.63 -0.32 -17.59
N LEU A 184 -10.00 -0.90 -18.62
CA LEU A 184 -10.44 -2.18 -19.18
C LEU A 184 -10.01 -3.36 -18.29
N PRO A 185 -10.90 -4.32 -17.99
CA PRO A 185 -10.55 -5.49 -17.19
C PRO A 185 -9.56 -6.39 -17.94
N MET A 186 -8.40 -6.63 -17.32
CA MET A 186 -7.35 -7.51 -17.80
C MET A 186 -7.35 -8.88 -17.12
N ALA A 187 -7.92 -8.96 -15.91
CA ALA A 187 -8.20 -10.17 -15.17
C ALA A 187 -9.30 -9.90 -14.14
N ILE A 188 -10.10 -10.91 -13.83
CA ILE A 188 -11.08 -10.90 -12.73
C ILE A 188 -10.93 -12.22 -11.99
N GLY A 189 -10.82 -12.15 -10.67
CA GLY A 189 -10.62 -13.34 -9.84
C GLY A 189 -10.18 -12.99 -8.42
N ALA A 190 -9.72 -14.00 -7.68
CA ALA A 190 -9.15 -13.78 -6.35
C ALA A 190 -7.75 -13.15 -6.47
N PHE A 191 -7.48 -12.08 -5.72
CA PHE A 191 -6.12 -11.56 -5.55
C PHE A 191 -5.33 -12.53 -4.64
N SER A 192 -4.72 -13.55 -5.24
CA SER A 192 -4.22 -14.73 -4.53
C SER A 192 -2.85 -14.54 -3.90
N GLY A 193 -2.07 -13.57 -4.34
CA GLY A 193 -0.71 -13.38 -3.83
C GLY A 193 0.04 -12.28 -4.54
N LEU A 194 1.29 -12.09 -4.11
CA LEU A 194 2.30 -11.40 -4.92
C LEU A 194 3.55 -12.28 -5.01
N ASP A 195 4.27 -12.12 -6.10
CA ASP A 195 5.54 -12.79 -6.28
C ASP A 195 6.71 -12.06 -5.57
N ILE A 196 7.89 -12.65 -5.63
CA ILE A 196 9.12 -12.11 -5.02
C ILE A 196 9.64 -10.82 -5.68
N TRP A 197 9.01 -10.38 -6.77
CA TRP A 197 9.27 -9.11 -7.47
C TRP A 197 8.19 -8.06 -7.21
N GLY A 198 7.12 -8.40 -6.49
CA GLY A 198 6.02 -7.51 -6.15
C GLY A 198 4.92 -7.43 -7.21
N ARG A 199 4.89 -8.34 -8.20
CA ARG A 199 3.81 -8.47 -9.18
C ARG A 199 2.61 -9.14 -8.53
N ALA A 200 1.41 -8.71 -8.89
CA ALA A 200 0.18 -9.26 -8.35
C ALA A 200 -0.21 -10.57 -9.05
N CYS A 201 -0.65 -11.56 -8.28
CA CYS A 201 -1.20 -12.80 -8.81
C CYS A 201 -2.72 -12.78 -8.66
N VAL A 202 -3.44 -12.96 -9.77
CA VAL A 202 -4.91 -13.08 -9.78
C VAL A 202 -5.29 -14.45 -10.29
N THR A 203 -6.04 -15.20 -9.48
CA THR A 203 -6.55 -16.53 -9.82
C THR A 203 -8.01 -16.42 -10.28
N ALA A 204 -8.26 -16.73 -11.55
CA ALA A 204 -9.60 -16.70 -12.15
C ALA A 204 -10.46 -17.88 -11.66
N ALA A 205 -11.77 -17.83 -11.96
CA ALA A 205 -12.73 -18.85 -11.52
C ALA A 205 -12.44 -20.27 -12.09
N ASP A 206 -11.75 -20.35 -13.22
CA ASP A 206 -11.31 -21.61 -13.83
C ASP A 206 -9.99 -22.16 -13.23
N GLY A 207 -9.46 -21.47 -12.21
CA GLY A 207 -8.20 -21.82 -11.55
C GLY A 207 -6.95 -21.35 -12.27
N SER A 208 -7.07 -20.66 -13.41
CA SER A 208 -5.91 -20.08 -14.08
C SER A 208 -5.34 -18.90 -13.30
N GLU A 209 -4.01 -18.81 -13.21
CA GLU A 209 -3.31 -17.73 -12.52
C GLU A 209 -2.66 -16.77 -13.51
N LYS A 210 -2.76 -15.48 -13.23
CA LYS A 210 -2.12 -14.43 -14.02
C LYS A 210 -1.29 -13.53 -13.13
N GLU A 211 0.00 -13.45 -13.45
CA GLU A 211 0.94 -12.48 -12.87
C GLU A 211 0.83 -11.15 -13.62
N LEU A 212 0.65 -10.07 -12.88
CA LEU A 212 0.36 -8.75 -13.42
C LEU A 212 1.35 -7.72 -12.85
N PRO A 213 2.09 -7.00 -13.71
CA PRO A 213 3.03 -5.99 -13.25
C PRO A 213 2.31 -4.66 -12.99
N CYS A 214 2.85 -3.85 -12.08
CA CYS A 214 2.15 -2.68 -11.54
C CYS A 214 2.05 -1.50 -12.51
N GLU A 215 2.91 -1.45 -13.53
CA GLU A 215 2.82 -0.49 -14.62
C GLU A 215 1.66 -0.80 -15.58
N ALA A 216 1.15 -2.04 -15.58
CA ALA A 216 0.14 -2.49 -16.53
C ALA A 216 -1.27 -2.52 -15.95
N VAL A 217 -1.43 -2.63 -14.63
CA VAL A 217 -2.75 -2.74 -14.01
C VAL A 217 -2.88 -2.00 -12.69
N ILE A 218 -4.11 -1.68 -12.36
CA ILE A 218 -4.56 -1.25 -11.05
C ILE A 218 -5.55 -2.31 -10.54
N ILE A 219 -5.44 -2.67 -9.26
CA ILE A 219 -6.34 -3.65 -8.63
C ILE A 219 -7.45 -2.90 -7.89
N ARG A 220 -8.70 -3.33 -8.10
CA ARG A 220 -9.89 -2.81 -7.42
C ARG A 220 -10.80 -3.95 -6.95
N ALA A 221 -11.52 -3.74 -5.85
CA ALA A 221 -12.58 -4.66 -5.43
C ALA A 221 -13.67 -4.76 -6.50
N VAL A 222 -14.32 -5.93 -6.60
CA VAL A 222 -15.44 -6.21 -7.52
C VAL A 222 -16.76 -6.30 -6.77
#